data_AF-A0A7C6CLI8-F1
#
_entry.id   AF-A0A7C6CLI8-F1
#
_cell.length_a   1.000
_cell.length_b   1.000
_cell.length_c   1.000
_cell.angle_alpha   90.00
_cell.angle_beta   90.00
_cell.angle_gamma   90.00
#
_symmetry.space_group_name_H-M   'P 1'
#
loop_
_entity.id
_entity.type
_entity.pdbx_description
1 polymer ?
#
loop_
_entity_poly.entity_id
_entity_poly.type
_entity_poly.pdbx_seq_one_letter_code
_entity_poly.pdbx_strand_id
1 'polypeptide(L)'
;MGSSNTRIVTKEKGIALLSPTAVAFEKKSGRIVALGAGAKRMLGKTPVGIEALRPVQGGVIAEPEAATRMLKRYFKRLEAVSLFHRPDVIVSVPCNINEVERRALEDTVYDAGARQVFIIEAPLAAALGAGLPVAGAKGNMIVNIGGGCTQVAVLSMGGIVISDSLRVGGIELDRAIVQFLRKKYELLCGELTAEMLKIKIGTAWPKFERGISEVAGRDLSGGLTATIKVSSADICEALYGRLEQITAMIKTTLEETPPELASDIYDIGIVLTGGGAMLEGLPELITRLTGIRTTRAKNAPACVCRGIYWCLGNPAAARFVRYRA
;
A
#
# COMPACT_ATOMS: atom_id res chain seq x y z
N MET A 1 4.74 5.90 4.84
CA MET A 1 4.32 6.62 3.62
C MET A 1 4.09 5.60 2.51
N GLY A 2 2.89 5.46 1.92
CA GLY A 2 2.60 4.38 0.97
C GLY A 2 2.67 4.82 -0.50
N SER A 3 2.86 3.90 -1.45
CA SER A 3 2.94 4.23 -2.89
C SER A 3 1.66 4.83 -3.49
N SER A 4 0.48 4.48 -2.96
CA SER A 4 -0.80 5.02 -3.42
C SER A 4 -1.32 6.15 -2.54
N ASN A 5 -1.21 6.01 -1.22
CA ASN A 5 -1.70 7.00 -0.25
C ASN A 5 -0.68 7.23 0.88
N THR A 6 -0.56 8.49 1.28
CA THR A 6 0.16 8.96 2.45
C THR A 6 -0.85 9.26 3.54
N ARG A 7 -0.59 8.70 4.72
CA ARG A 7 -1.36 8.95 5.94
C ARG A 7 -0.42 9.46 7.02
N ILE A 8 -0.82 10.50 7.73
CA ILE A 8 -0.09 11.04 8.88
C ILE A 8 -1.05 11.04 10.07
N VAL A 9 -0.57 10.51 11.18
CA VAL A 9 -1.26 10.55 12.47
C VAL A 9 -0.51 11.43 13.45
N THR A 10 -1.25 12.13 14.31
CA THR A 10 -0.71 12.87 15.45
C THR A 10 -1.40 12.41 16.73
N LYS A 11 -0.77 12.60 17.89
CA LYS A 11 -1.35 12.17 19.18
C LYS A 11 -2.69 12.86 19.44
N GLU A 12 -2.81 14.11 19.04
CA GLU A 12 -3.92 15.00 19.34
C GLU A 12 -5.12 14.76 18.41
N LYS A 13 -4.88 14.45 17.13
CA LYS A 13 -5.92 14.44 16.09
C LYS A 13 -6.22 13.04 15.53
N GLY A 14 -5.50 12.01 15.93
CA GLY A 14 -5.58 10.72 15.25
C GLY A 14 -5.10 10.87 13.80
N ILE A 15 -5.89 10.45 12.80
CA ILE A 15 -5.53 10.59 11.37
C ILE A 15 -5.69 12.05 10.94
N ALA A 16 -4.59 12.81 10.99
CA ALA A 16 -4.55 14.22 10.63
C ALA A 16 -4.42 14.47 9.12
N LEU A 17 -3.90 13.49 8.36
CA LEU A 17 -3.81 13.56 6.90
C LEU A 17 -4.14 12.22 6.27
N LEU A 18 -4.96 12.25 5.21
CA LEU A 18 -5.12 11.19 4.23
C LEU A 18 -5.08 11.82 2.85
N SER A 19 -4.05 11.50 2.06
CA SER A 19 -3.85 12.09 0.74
C SER A 19 -3.20 11.09 -0.21
N PRO A 20 -3.56 11.06 -1.50
CA PRO A 20 -2.80 10.31 -2.50
C PRO A 20 -1.31 10.67 -2.47
N THR A 21 -0.45 9.67 -2.68
CA THR A 21 1.00 9.88 -2.76
C THR A 21 1.36 10.29 -4.18
N ALA A 22 1.05 11.55 -4.51
CA ALA A 22 1.32 12.13 -5.81
C ALA A 22 1.75 13.59 -5.66
N VAL A 23 2.70 14.00 -6.50
CA VAL A 23 3.26 15.35 -6.54
C VAL A 23 3.26 15.82 -7.99
N ALA A 24 2.83 17.06 -8.22
CA ALA A 24 3.00 17.73 -9.49
C ALA A 24 3.83 18.99 -9.31
N PHE A 25 4.83 19.20 -10.17
CA PHE A 25 5.73 20.34 -10.11
C PHE A 25 6.13 20.86 -11.50
N GLU A 26 6.54 22.11 -11.55
CA GLU A 26 7.12 22.70 -12.75
C GLU A 26 8.59 22.25 -12.90
N LYS A 27 8.95 21.72 -14.06
CA LYS A 27 10.26 21.10 -14.32
C LYS A 27 11.44 22.07 -14.17
N LYS A 28 11.24 23.35 -14.55
CA LYS A 28 12.31 24.36 -14.51
C LYS A 28 12.56 24.92 -13.11
N SER A 29 11.51 25.35 -12.43
CA SER A 29 11.64 26.01 -11.12
C SER A 29 11.63 25.05 -9.94
N GLY A 30 11.17 23.81 -10.14
CA GLY A 30 10.88 22.92 -9.03
C GLY A 30 9.79 23.50 -8.12
N ARG A 31 8.86 24.31 -8.62
CA ARG A 31 7.72 24.80 -7.84
C ARG A 31 6.63 23.73 -7.77
N ILE A 32 6.09 23.46 -6.58
CA ILE A 32 4.95 22.55 -6.45
C ILE A 32 3.71 23.20 -7.09
N VAL A 33 3.11 22.51 -8.05
CA VAL A 33 1.86 22.89 -8.70
C VAL A 33 0.67 22.29 -7.94
N ALA A 34 0.75 21.01 -7.60
CA ALA A 34 -0.29 20.32 -6.85
C ALA A 34 0.27 19.17 -6.02
N LEU A 35 -0.47 18.77 -4.98
CA LEU A 35 -0.21 17.57 -4.18
C LEU A 35 -1.49 16.74 -4.06
N GLY A 36 -1.35 15.47 -3.70
CA GLY A 36 -2.49 14.65 -3.33
C GLY A 36 -3.44 14.39 -4.48
N ALA A 37 -4.74 14.58 -4.24
CA ALA A 37 -5.77 14.36 -5.25
C ALA A 37 -5.59 15.25 -6.50
N GLY A 38 -5.11 16.49 -6.32
CA GLY A 38 -4.80 17.39 -7.42
C GLY A 38 -3.72 16.82 -8.34
N ALA A 39 -2.58 16.43 -7.75
CA ALA A 39 -1.49 15.80 -8.48
C ALA A 39 -1.88 14.44 -9.09
N LYS A 40 -2.65 13.62 -8.36
CA LYS A 40 -3.12 12.32 -8.85
C LYS A 40 -3.94 12.47 -10.14
N ARG A 41 -4.81 13.48 -10.24
CA ARG A 41 -5.59 13.76 -11.47
C ARG A 41 -4.73 14.15 -12.67
N MET A 42 -3.53 14.68 -12.42
CA MET A 42 -2.60 15.13 -13.46
C MET A 42 -1.72 13.99 -14.01
N LEU A 43 -1.68 12.82 -13.36
CA LEU A 43 -0.89 11.67 -13.82
C LEU A 43 -1.29 11.28 -15.25
N GLY A 44 -0.32 11.33 -16.17
CA GLY A 44 -0.52 11.04 -17.59
C GLY A 44 -1.30 12.11 -18.38
N LYS A 45 -1.54 13.29 -17.79
CA LYS A 45 -2.32 14.40 -18.39
C LYS A 45 -1.61 15.76 -18.31
N THR A 46 -0.31 15.79 -17.99
CA THR A 46 0.42 17.05 -17.79
C THR A 46 0.81 17.71 -19.11
N PRO A 47 0.69 19.05 -19.23
CA PRO A 47 1.24 19.79 -20.36
C PRO A 47 2.78 19.83 -20.31
N VAL A 48 3.39 20.32 -21.40
CA VAL A 48 4.84 20.53 -21.47
C VAL A 48 5.32 21.41 -20.31
N GLY A 49 6.38 20.99 -19.62
CA GLY A 49 6.98 21.72 -18.51
C GLY A 49 6.40 21.42 -17.12
N ILE A 50 5.31 20.65 -17.04
CA ILE A 50 4.80 20.12 -15.77
C ILE A 50 5.08 18.62 -15.71
N GLU A 51 5.45 18.15 -14.53
CA GLU A 51 5.62 16.73 -14.24
C GLU A 51 4.73 16.35 -13.08
N ALA A 52 4.01 15.23 -13.22
CA ALA A 52 3.24 14.61 -12.15
C ALA A 52 3.70 13.19 -11.97
N LEU A 53 4.12 12.83 -10.75
CA LEU A 53 4.68 11.52 -10.43
C LEU A 53 4.26 11.04 -9.04
N ARG A 54 4.51 9.75 -8.79
CA ARG A 54 4.40 9.13 -7.46
C ARG A 54 5.82 9.02 -6.86
N PRO A 55 6.14 9.76 -5.79
CA PRO A 55 7.49 9.76 -5.25
C PRO A 55 7.85 8.48 -4.48
N VAL A 56 6.86 7.63 -4.19
CA VAL A 56 7.02 6.34 -3.52
C VAL A 56 6.54 5.24 -4.45
N GLN A 57 7.39 4.27 -4.76
CA GLN A 57 7.07 3.13 -5.63
C GLN A 57 7.56 1.83 -4.97
N GLY A 58 6.80 0.75 -5.05
CA GLY A 58 7.17 -0.51 -4.38
C GLY A 58 7.31 -0.41 -2.86
N GLY A 59 6.73 0.61 -2.22
CA GLY A 59 6.91 0.89 -0.80
C GLY A 59 8.20 1.64 -0.41
N VAL A 60 9.03 2.03 -1.39
CA VAL A 60 10.32 2.72 -1.16
C VAL A 60 10.34 4.09 -1.84
N ILE A 61 11.26 4.97 -1.42
CA ILE A 61 11.42 6.30 -2.02
C ILE A 61 12.07 6.14 -3.39
N ALA A 62 11.33 6.47 -4.45
CA ALA A 62 11.84 6.47 -5.82
C ALA A 62 12.33 7.87 -6.24
N GLU A 63 11.70 8.92 -5.71
CA GLU A 63 12.01 10.31 -6.03
C GLU A 63 12.21 11.11 -4.73
N PRO A 64 13.43 11.11 -4.14
CA PRO A 64 13.71 11.74 -2.85
C PRO A 64 13.33 13.22 -2.79
N GLU A 65 13.70 14.00 -3.81
CA GLU A 65 13.40 15.44 -3.84
C GLU A 65 11.88 15.72 -3.83
N ALA A 66 11.13 14.97 -4.63
CA ALA A 66 9.68 15.09 -4.68
C ALA A 66 9.03 14.62 -3.37
N ALA A 67 9.54 13.54 -2.77
CA ALA A 67 9.08 13.04 -1.48
C ALA A 67 9.32 14.06 -0.35
N THR A 68 10.52 14.62 -0.27
CA THR A 68 10.90 15.64 0.72
C THR A 68 10.03 16.88 0.58
N ARG A 69 9.85 17.39 -0.65
CA ARG A 69 9.00 18.56 -0.91
C ARG A 69 7.53 18.31 -0.53
N MET A 70 7.02 17.12 -0.83
CA MET A 70 5.68 16.70 -0.41
C MET A 70 5.54 16.67 1.11
N LEU A 71 6.48 16.01 1.81
CA LEU A 71 6.46 15.92 3.27
C LEU A 71 6.61 17.28 3.94
N LYS A 72 7.54 18.14 3.48
CA LYS A 72 7.68 19.53 3.97
C LYS A 72 6.35 20.27 3.92
N ARG A 73 5.61 20.16 2.80
CA ARG A 73 4.33 20.83 2.63
C ARG A 73 3.24 20.24 3.54
N TYR A 74 3.25 18.93 3.77
CA TYR A 74 2.33 18.28 4.72
C TYR A 74 2.65 18.63 6.17
N PHE A 75 3.92 18.59 6.60
CA PHE A 75 4.34 18.99 7.94
C PHE A 75 3.99 20.44 8.22
N LYS A 76 4.24 21.35 7.26
CA LYS A 76 3.82 22.74 7.36
C LYS A 76 2.30 22.90 7.46
N ARG A 77 1.52 22.16 6.65
CA ARG A 77 0.05 22.19 6.69
C ARG A 77 -0.51 21.67 8.03
N LEU A 78 0.18 20.71 8.64
CA LEU A 78 -0.20 20.14 9.93
C LEU A 78 0.33 20.95 11.12
N GLU A 79 1.04 22.06 10.87
CA GLU A 79 1.71 22.87 11.90
C GLU A 79 2.67 22.06 12.78
N ALA A 80 3.20 20.95 12.23
CA ALA A 80 4.06 20.03 12.96
C ALA A 80 5.50 20.53 13.09
N VAL A 81 5.90 21.51 12.28
CA VAL A 81 7.27 22.05 12.25
C VAL A 81 7.22 23.57 12.36
N SER A 82 8.01 24.13 13.27
CA SER A 82 8.24 25.57 13.44
C SER A 82 9.73 25.86 13.62
N LEU A 83 10.11 27.15 13.71
CA LEU A 83 11.50 27.55 13.98
C LEU A 83 12.06 26.97 15.30
N PHE A 84 11.18 26.71 16.28
CA PHE A 84 11.56 26.25 17.61
C PHE A 84 11.14 24.80 17.90
N HIS A 85 10.42 24.15 16.98
CA HIS A 85 9.90 22.81 17.19
C HIS A 85 10.07 21.93 15.95
N ARG A 86 10.69 20.77 16.14
CA ARG A 86 10.78 19.69 15.15
C ARG A 86 10.25 18.40 15.77
N PRO A 87 9.39 17.64 15.05
CA PRO A 87 8.73 16.47 15.61
C PRO A 87 9.62 15.24 15.54
N ASP A 88 9.42 14.31 16.46
CA ASP A 88 9.87 12.93 16.32
C ASP A 88 8.86 12.17 15.46
N VAL A 89 9.33 11.40 14.47
CA VAL A 89 8.49 10.78 13.45
C VAL A 89 8.68 9.27 13.42
N ILE A 90 7.60 8.52 13.57
CA ILE A 90 7.56 7.09 13.28
C ILE A 90 7.13 6.87 11.84
N VAL A 91 7.92 6.14 11.06
CA VAL A 91 7.66 5.83 9.66
C VAL A 91 7.60 4.31 9.43
N SER A 92 6.57 3.87 8.71
CA SER A 92 6.45 2.47 8.29
C SER A 92 7.32 2.17 7.06
N VAL A 93 8.04 1.05 7.07
CA VAL A 93 8.81 0.51 5.92
C VAL A 93 8.31 -0.86 5.48
N PRO A 94 8.50 -1.27 4.23
CA PRO A 94 8.38 -2.68 3.86
C PRO A 94 9.31 -3.59 4.69
N CYS A 95 8.96 -4.86 4.83
CA CYS A 95 9.89 -5.87 5.32
C CYS A 95 11.01 -6.05 4.30
N ASN A 96 12.17 -6.49 4.78
CA ASN A 96 13.34 -6.76 3.94
C ASN A 96 13.79 -5.53 3.12
N ILE A 97 13.52 -4.32 3.61
CA ILE A 97 14.07 -3.07 3.05
C ILE A 97 15.59 -3.09 3.18
N ASN A 98 16.30 -2.80 2.09
CA ASN A 98 17.76 -2.72 2.12
C ASN A 98 18.25 -1.42 2.77
N GLU A 99 19.54 -1.34 3.11
CA GLU A 99 20.10 -0.15 3.80
C GLU A 99 20.00 1.13 2.96
N VAL A 100 20.14 1.03 1.64
CA VAL A 100 20.05 2.18 0.73
C VAL A 100 18.63 2.77 0.73
N GLU A 101 17.62 1.91 0.62
CA GLU A 101 16.21 2.29 0.65
C GLU A 101 15.79 2.82 2.02
N ARG A 102 16.28 2.21 3.09
CA ARG A 102 16.09 2.67 4.47
C ARG A 102 16.66 4.06 4.64
N ARG A 103 17.91 4.28 4.24
CA ARG A 103 18.61 5.56 4.36
C ARG A 103 17.93 6.65 3.54
N ALA A 104 17.54 6.36 2.30
CA ALA A 104 16.80 7.30 1.46
C ALA A 104 15.49 7.75 2.12
N LEU A 105 14.78 6.85 2.79
CA LEU A 105 13.57 7.19 3.55
C LEU A 105 13.88 8.07 4.77
N GLU A 106 14.88 7.70 5.58
CA GLU A 106 15.28 8.49 6.74
C GLU A 106 15.69 9.90 6.34
N ASP A 107 16.61 10.03 5.39
CA ASP A 107 17.12 11.31 4.89
C ASP A 107 15.97 12.17 4.36
N THR A 108 15.03 11.58 3.62
CA THR A 108 13.81 12.26 3.15
C THR A 108 12.97 12.84 4.30
N VAL A 109 12.84 12.11 5.41
CA VAL A 109 12.03 12.53 6.57
C VAL A 109 12.79 13.56 7.43
N TYR A 110 14.10 13.40 7.60
CA TYR A 110 14.97 14.39 8.25
C TYR A 110 14.97 15.71 7.48
N ASP A 111 15.20 15.66 6.18
CA ASP A 111 15.19 16.82 5.30
C ASP A 111 13.82 17.51 5.31
N ALA A 112 12.74 16.75 5.50
CA ALA A 112 11.40 17.29 5.64
C ALA A 112 11.15 18.08 6.94
N GLY A 113 12.03 17.94 7.93
CA GLY A 113 12.02 18.71 9.17
C GLY A 113 11.85 17.87 10.44
N ALA A 114 11.98 16.55 10.38
CA ALA A 114 11.95 15.71 11.58
C ALA A 114 13.21 15.92 12.45
N ARG A 115 13.05 15.77 13.77
CA ARG A 115 14.16 15.75 14.73
C ARG A 115 14.77 14.36 14.85
N GLN A 116 13.91 13.36 15.03
CA GLN A 116 14.26 11.95 15.11
C GLN A 116 13.35 11.15 14.20
N VAL A 117 13.92 10.12 13.57
CA VAL A 117 13.18 9.19 12.73
C VAL A 117 13.25 7.80 13.34
N PHE A 118 12.09 7.21 13.50
CA PHE A 118 11.87 5.91 14.09
C PHE A 118 11.20 5.00 13.05
N ILE A 119 11.66 3.76 12.93
CA ILE A 119 11.18 2.87 11.89
C ILE A 119 10.39 1.71 12.50
N ILE A 120 9.27 1.38 11.87
CA ILE A 120 8.48 0.17 12.15
C ILE A 120 8.20 -0.58 10.86
N GLU A 121 8.32 -1.90 10.87
CA GLU A 121 7.94 -2.74 9.75
C GLU A 121 6.43 -2.66 9.52
N ALA A 122 6.02 -2.43 8.28
CA ALA A 122 4.62 -2.23 7.92
C ALA A 122 3.68 -3.37 8.34
N PRO A 123 4.00 -4.69 8.23
CA PRO A 123 3.10 -5.73 8.69
C PRO A 123 2.97 -5.77 10.21
N LEU A 124 4.04 -5.45 10.95
CA LEU A 124 3.98 -5.31 12.41
C LEU A 124 3.06 -4.15 12.80
N ALA A 125 3.24 -2.97 12.18
CA ALA A 125 2.32 -1.84 12.36
C ALA A 125 0.88 -2.20 11.95
N ALA A 126 0.70 -2.95 10.87
CA ALA A 126 -0.62 -3.36 10.43
C ALA A 126 -1.29 -4.34 11.40
N ALA A 127 -0.53 -5.24 12.03
CA ALA A 127 -1.03 -6.19 13.02
C ALA A 127 -1.47 -5.49 14.30
N LEU A 128 -0.67 -4.54 14.79
CA LEU A 128 -1.04 -3.65 15.89
C LEU A 128 -2.35 -2.90 15.58
N GLY A 129 -2.46 -2.32 14.38
CA GLY A 129 -3.65 -1.59 13.98
C GLY A 129 -4.87 -2.46 13.66
N ALA A 130 -4.67 -3.75 13.40
CA ALA A 130 -5.72 -4.76 13.24
C ALA A 130 -6.17 -5.35 14.60
N GLY A 131 -5.44 -5.08 15.68
CA GLY A 131 -5.75 -5.57 17.03
C GLY A 131 -5.29 -7.02 17.27
N LEU A 132 -4.28 -7.49 16.54
CA LEU A 132 -3.72 -8.81 16.75
C LEU A 132 -2.89 -8.85 18.05
N PRO A 133 -2.92 -9.98 18.81
CA PRO A 133 -2.16 -10.15 20.05
C PRO A 133 -0.66 -10.42 19.77
N VAL A 134 0.02 -9.48 19.12
CA VAL A 134 1.41 -9.66 18.62
C VAL A 134 2.44 -9.89 19.72
N ALA A 135 2.15 -9.49 20.97
CA ALA A 135 3.04 -9.68 22.11
C ALA A 135 2.92 -11.09 22.74
N GLY A 136 1.89 -11.86 22.38
CA GLY A 136 1.71 -13.22 22.87
C GLY A 136 2.64 -14.23 22.17
N ALA A 137 2.78 -15.42 22.75
CA ALA A 137 3.60 -16.49 22.19
C ALA A 137 2.98 -17.14 20.93
N LYS A 138 1.67 -16.97 20.71
CA LYS A 138 0.98 -17.57 19.57
C LYS A 138 1.39 -16.94 18.25
N GLY A 139 1.52 -17.76 17.21
CA GLY A 139 1.74 -17.33 15.83
C GLY A 139 0.54 -16.55 15.27
N ASN A 140 0.79 -15.35 14.75
CA ASN A 140 -0.22 -14.53 14.08
C ASN A 140 0.24 -14.21 12.66
N MET A 141 -0.52 -14.65 11.66
CA MET A 141 -0.21 -14.35 10.25
C MET A 141 -0.99 -13.15 9.75
N ILE A 142 -0.27 -12.19 9.16
CA ILE A 142 -0.84 -11.00 8.55
C ILE A 142 -0.37 -10.84 7.10
N VAL A 143 -1.30 -10.47 6.21
CA VAL A 143 -1.02 -10.15 4.81
C VAL A 143 -1.45 -8.72 4.53
N ASN A 144 -0.50 -7.82 4.36
CA ASN A 144 -0.72 -6.42 4.05
C ASN A 144 -0.55 -6.15 2.55
N ILE A 145 -1.66 -5.90 1.86
CA ILE A 145 -1.69 -5.61 0.42
C ILE A 145 -1.80 -4.10 0.22
N GLY A 146 -0.65 -3.47 0.01
CA GLY A 146 -0.53 -2.04 -0.22
C GLY A 146 -0.77 -1.63 -1.67
N GLY A 147 -0.42 -0.37 -1.98
CA GLY A 147 -0.45 0.12 -3.36
C GLY A 147 0.71 -0.40 -4.20
N GLY A 148 1.92 -0.43 -3.64
CA GLY A 148 3.15 -0.79 -4.37
C GLY A 148 3.69 -2.19 -4.08
N CYS A 149 3.30 -2.79 -2.97
CA CYS A 149 3.78 -4.10 -2.55
C CYS A 149 2.73 -4.85 -1.72
N THR A 150 2.91 -6.16 -1.63
CA THR A 150 2.23 -7.05 -0.70
C THR A 150 3.26 -7.62 0.24
N GLN A 151 2.93 -7.68 1.53
CA GLN A 151 3.83 -8.16 2.56
C GLN A 151 3.13 -9.20 3.41
N VAL A 152 3.82 -10.30 3.66
CA VAL A 152 3.35 -11.38 4.52
C VAL A 152 4.27 -11.43 5.73
N ALA A 153 3.72 -11.59 6.92
CA ALA A 153 4.51 -11.82 8.11
C ALA A 153 3.80 -12.75 9.08
N VAL A 154 4.58 -13.60 9.74
CA VAL A 154 4.18 -14.32 10.94
C VAL A 154 4.83 -13.64 12.15
N LEU A 155 3.98 -13.29 13.12
CA LEU A 155 4.35 -12.54 14.31
C LEU A 155 4.19 -13.41 15.55
N SER A 156 5.16 -13.34 16.45
CA SER A 156 5.10 -13.95 17.80
C SER A 156 6.06 -13.21 18.74
N MET A 157 5.73 -13.17 20.03
CA MET A 157 6.55 -12.58 21.10
C MET A 157 7.02 -11.15 20.80
N GLY A 158 6.20 -10.40 20.08
CA GLY A 158 6.43 -9.02 19.70
C GLY A 158 7.41 -8.80 18.54
N GLY A 159 7.85 -9.86 17.87
CA GLY A 159 8.74 -9.81 16.71
C GLY A 159 8.11 -10.41 15.46
N ILE A 160 8.77 -10.15 14.33
CA ILE A 160 8.55 -10.89 13.08
C ILE A 160 9.41 -12.14 13.15
N VAL A 161 8.78 -13.31 13.04
CA VAL A 161 9.49 -14.61 13.00
C VAL A 161 9.90 -14.92 11.57
N ILE A 162 8.97 -14.76 10.64
CA ILE A 162 9.20 -14.88 9.20
C ILE A 162 8.41 -13.81 8.46
N SER A 163 8.98 -13.27 7.39
CA SER A 163 8.28 -12.35 6.51
C SER A 163 8.82 -12.37 5.11
N ASP A 164 7.92 -12.12 4.15
CA ASP A 164 8.26 -11.93 2.75
C ASP A 164 7.57 -10.68 2.19
N SER A 165 8.09 -10.15 1.09
CA SER A 165 7.62 -8.94 0.45
C SER A 165 7.72 -9.02 -1.07
N LEU A 166 6.57 -8.91 -1.73
CA LEU A 166 6.44 -8.93 -3.18
C LEU A 166 6.12 -7.50 -3.68
N ARG A 167 6.83 -7.03 -4.72
CA ARG A 167 6.56 -5.73 -5.39
C ARG A 167 5.33 -5.79 -6.31
N VAL A 168 4.26 -6.42 -5.82
CA VAL A 168 2.95 -6.49 -6.45
C VAL A 168 1.94 -6.02 -5.43
N GLY A 169 1.24 -4.93 -5.76
CA GLY A 169 0.16 -4.38 -4.95
C GLY A 169 -0.92 -3.80 -5.84
N GLY A 170 -1.75 -2.92 -5.30
CA GLY A 170 -2.89 -2.35 -6.02
C GLY A 170 -2.53 -1.69 -7.37
N ILE A 171 -1.35 -1.09 -7.52
CA ILE A 171 -0.90 -0.43 -8.76
C ILE A 171 -0.57 -1.47 -9.84
N GLU A 172 0.04 -2.60 -9.48
CA GLU A 172 0.28 -3.70 -10.43
C GLU A 172 -1.01 -4.37 -10.87
N LEU A 173 -2.02 -4.43 -10.00
CA LEU A 173 -3.37 -4.86 -10.37
C LEU A 173 -4.00 -3.91 -11.40
N ASP A 174 -3.81 -2.59 -11.24
CA ASP A 174 -4.30 -1.60 -12.22
C ASP A 174 -3.61 -1.78 -13.58
N ARG A 175 -2.28 -2.00 -13.57
CA ARG A 175 -1.51 -2.26 -14.79
C ARG A 175 -1.93 -3.55 -15.48
N ALA A 176 -2.26 -4.60 -14.72
CA ALA A 176 -2.77 -5.85 -15.28
C ALA A 176 -4.09 -5.63 -16.03
N ILE A 177 -5.01 -4.82 -15.47
CA ILE A 177 -6.25 -4.41 -16.15
C ILE A 177 -5.96 -3.61 -17.43
N VAL A 178 -5.05 -2.64 -17.40
CA VAL A 178 -4.66 -1.88 -18.61
C VAL A 178 -4.15 -2.82 -19.71
N GLN A 179 -3.26 -3.75 -19.36
CA GLN A 179 -2.71 -4.72 -20.31
C GLN A 179 -3.77 -5.66 -20.86
N PHE A 180 -4.69 -6.11 -20.02
CA PHE A 180 -5.79 -6.97 -20.42
C PHE A 180 -6.70 -6.27 -21.44
N LEU A 181 -7.13 -5.04 -21.16
CA LEU A 181 -7.98 -4.26 -22.08
C LEU A 181 -7.27 -4.01 -23.42
N ARG A 182 -5.97 -3.73 -23.37
CA ARG A 182 -5.15 -3.57 -24.58
C ARG A 182 -5.09 -4.84 -25.43
N LYS A 183 -4.97 -6.02 -24.80
CA LYS A 183 -4.81 -7.30 -25.50
C LYS A 183 -6.14 -7.88 -25.99
N LYS A 184 -7.19 -7.86 -25.15
CA LYS A 184 -8.48 -8.52 -25.44
C LYS A 184 -9.42 -7.63 -26.24
N TYR A 185 -9.38 -6.32 -26.01
CA TYR A 185 -10.33 -5.36 -26.59
C TYR A 185 -9.67 -4.30 -27.48
N GLU A 186 -8.36 -4.40 -27.72
CA GLU A 186 -7.57 -3.40 -28.46
C GLU A 186 -7.77 -1.97 -27.94
N LEU A 187 -8.09 -1.82 -26.64
CA LEU A 187 -8.39 -0.53 -26.02
C LEU A 187 -7.28 -0.09 -25.09
N LEU A 188 -6.69 1.08 -25.35
CA LEU A 188 -5.73 1.72 -24.46
C LEU A 188 -6.44 2.69 -23.50
N CYS A 189 -6.31 2.43 -22.19
CA CYS A 189 -6.77 3.34 -21.13
C CYS A 189 -5.64 3.67 -20.14
N GLY A 190 -5.82 4.71 -19.33
CA GLY A 190 -4.86 5.11 -18.30
C GLY A 190 -5.03 4.34 -16.99
N GLU A 191 -3.98 4.33 -16.15
CA GLU A 191 -3.99 3.64 -14.83
C GLU A 191 -5.16 4.08 -13.93
N LEU A 192 -5.55 5.36 -13.94
CA LEU A 192 -6.68 5.84 -13.12
C LEU A 192 -8.01 5.22 -13.55
N THR A 193 -8.19 5.01 -14.85
CA THR A 193 -9.40 4.37 -15.38
C THR A 193 -9.45 2.89 -14.97
N ALA A 194 -8.30 2.20 -15.06
CA ALA A 194 -8.17 0.83 -14.57
C ALA A 194 -8.40 0.72 -13.04
N GLU A 195 -7.90 1.66 -12.25
CA GLU A 195 -8.15 1.71 -10.80
C GLU A 195 -9.63 1.87 -10.48
N MET A 196 -10.35 2.71 -11.24
CA MET A 196 -11.80 2.86 -11.09
C MET A 196 -12.55 1.57 -11.44
N LEU A 197 -12.17 0.87 -12.52
CA LEU A 197 -12.75 -0.42 -12.86
C LEU A 197 -12.50 -1.47 -11.77
N LYS A 198 -11.26 -1.56 -11.27
CA LYS A 198 -10.87 -2.46 -10.17
C LYS A 198 -11.74 -2.24 -8.93
N ILE A 199 -11.95 -0.98 -8.53
CA ILE A 199 -12.76 -0.64 -7.36
C ILE A 199 -14.25 -0.98 -7.61
N LYS A 200 -14.77 -0.60 -8.79
CA LYS A 200 -16.20 -0.68 -9.11
C LYS A 200 -16.68 -2.12 -9.33
N ILE A 201 -15.95 -2.91 -10.13
CA ILE A 201 -16.38 -4.25 -10.57
C ILE A 201 -15.31 -5.33 -10.38
N GLY A 202 -14.14 -5.00 -9.82
CA GLY A 202 -13.08 -5.99 -9.60
C GLY A 202 -13.44 -7.02 -8.53
N THR A 203 -13.07 -8.26 -8.80
CA THR A 203 -13.18 -9.41 -7.91
C THR A 203 -11.93 -10.29 -8.06
N ALA A 204 -11.52 -10.94 -6.98
CA ALA A 204 -10.46 -11.94 -6.94
C ALA A 204 -10.98 -13.36 -7.26
N TRP A 205 -12.30 -13.55 -7.25
CA TRP A 205 -12.89 -14.88 -7.35
C TRP A 205 -14.15 -14.87 -8.24
N PRO A 206 -14.24 -15.72 -9.28
CA PRO A 206 -15.32 -15.67 -10.27
C PRO A 206 -16.75 -15.79 -9.72
N LYS A 207 -16.93 -16.45 -8.56
CA LYS A 207 -18.25 -16.56 -7.91
C LYS A 207 -18.80 -15.23 -7.38
N PHE A 208 -17.95 -14.22 -7.22
CA PHE A 208 -18.37 -12.88 -6.78
C PHE A 208 -18.57 -11.98 -7.99
N GLU A 209 -19.65 -12.23 -8.73
CA GLU A 209 -20.03 -11.40 -9.87
C GLU A 209 -20.42 -9.99 -9.40
N ARG A 210 -19.88 -8.97 -10.08
CA ARG A 210 -20.13 -7.54 -9.77
C ARG A 210 -20.73 -6.77 -10.94
N GLY A 211 -21.21 -7.48 -11.94
CA GLY A 211 -21.85 -6.91 -13.13
C GLY A 211 -20.86 -6.38 -14.17
N ILE A 212 -21.29 -5.35 -14.89
CA ILE A 212 -20.62 -4.78 -16.07
C ILE A 212 -20.36 -3.29 -15.83
N SER A 213 -19.25 -2.77 -16.33
CA SER A 213 -18.99 -1.34 -16.39
C SER A 213 -18.52 -0.93 -17.79
N GLU A 214 -18.82 0.31 -18.15
CA GLU A 214 -18.27 0.93 -19.34
C GLU A 214 -16.89 1.50 -19.06
N VAL A 215 -16.02 1.44 -20.07
CA VAL A 215 -14.69 2.05 -20.05
C VAL A 215 -14.42 2.75 -21.38
N ALA A 216 -14.02 4.02 -21.27
CA ALA A 216 -13.58 4.81 -22.41
C ALA A 216 -12.04 4.78 -22.51
N GLY A 217 -11.56 4.69 -23.74
CA GLY A 217 -10.13 4.69 -24.06
C GLY A 217 -9.88 5.00 -25.52
N ARG A 218 -8.62 4.91 -25.93
CA ARG A 218 -8.22 5.01 -27.33
C ARG A 218 -8.26 3.63 -27.95
N ASP A 219 -9.05 3.47 -29.00
CA ASP A 219 -9.01 2.30 -29.86
C ASP A 219 -7.67 2.25 -30.59
N LEU A 220 -6.99 1.10 -30.54
CA LEU A 220 -5.70 0.88 -31.17
C LEU A 220 -5.84 0.53 -32.66
N SER A 221 -7.00 0.06 -33.09
CA SER A 221 -7.27 -0.33 -34.47
C SER A 221 -7.65 0.88 -35.33
N GLY A 222 -8.56 1.74 -34.83
CA GLY A 222 -8.99 2.97 -35.51
C GLY A 222 -8.33 4.27 -35.02
N GLY A 223 -7.62 4.26 -33.88
CA GLY A 223 -6.95 5.43 -33.31
C GLY A 223 -7.86 6.46 -32.63
N LEU A 224 -9.18 6.32 -32.74
CA LEU A 224 -10.20 7.20 -32.16
C LEU A 224 -10.58 6.80 -30.73
N THR A 225 -11.39 7.63 -30.07
CA THR A 225 -11.94 7.29 -28.74
C THR A 225 -13.06 6.28 -28.89
N ALA A 226 -13.01 5.18 -28.13
CA ALA A 226 -14.05 4.16 -28.09
C ALA A 226 -14.49 3.90 -26.64
N THR A 227 -15.72 3.44 -26.48
CA THR A 227 -16.28 2.98 -25.21
C THR A 227 -16.70 1.53 -25.36
N ILE A 228 -16.22 0.67 -24.48
CA ILE A 228 -16.57 -0.76 -24.44
C ILE A 228 -17.21 -1.11 -23.10
N LYS A 229 -17.94 -2.24 -23.07
CA LYS A 229 -18.47 -2.85 -21.86
C LYS A 229 -17.54 -3.96 -21.39
N VAL A 230 -17.18 -3.94 -20.11
CA VAL A 230 -16.28 -4.91 -19.49
C VAL A 230 -16.97 -5.52 -18.27
N SER A 231 -16.92 -6.84 -18.18
CA SER A 231 -17.55 -7.59 -17.08
C SER A 231 -16.63 -7.74 -15.87
N SER A 232 -17.20 -8.04 -14.71
CA SER A 232 -16.41 -8.44 -13.54
C SER A 232 -15.58 -9.72 -13.77
N ALA A 233 -16.02 -10.61 -14.66
CA ALA A 233 -15.27 -11.80 -15.07
C ALA A 233 -14.01 -11.42 -15.86
N ASP A 234 -14.10 -10.45 -16.77
CA ASP A 234 -12.95 -9.90 -17.47
C ASP A 234 -11.91 -9.30 -16.52
N ILE A 235 -12.38 -8.52 -15.53
CA ILE A 235 -11.48 -7.96 -14.52
C ILE A 235 -10.88 -9.08 -13.65
N CYS A 236 -11.64 -10.10 -13.29
CA CYS A 236 -11.12 -11.26 -12.57
C CYS A 236 -10.00 -11.97 -13.37
N GLU A 237 -10.22 -12.19 -14.67
CA GLU A 237 -9.25 -12.78 -15.59
C GLU A 237 -7.98 -11.90 -15.68
N ALA A 238 -8.14 -10.59 -15.82
CA ALA A 238 -7.04 -9.63 -15.85
C ALA A 238 -6.17 -9.68 -14.59
N LEU A 239 -6.77 -9.91 -13.42
CA LEU A 239 -6.08 -9.91 -12.13
C LEU A 239 -5.41 -11.25 -11.80
N TYR A 240 -5.81 -12.35 -12.44
CA TYR A 240 -5.43 -13.72 -12.09
C TYR A 240 -3.92 -13.88 -11.86
N GLY A 241 -3.08 -13.53 -12.84
CA GLY A 241 -1.63 -13.74 -12.74
C GLY A 241 -0.95 -12.95 -11.61
N ARG A 242 -1.50 -11.79 -11.21
CA ARG A 242 -0.97 -11.02 -10.07
C ARG A 242 -1.46 -11.55 -8.73
N LEU A 243 -2.71 -12.03 -8.68
CA LEU A 243 -3.25 -12.69 -7.49
C LEU A 243 -2.55 -14.02 -7.24
N GLU A 244 -2.23 -14.78 -8.30
CA GLU A 244 -1.45 -16.01 -8.21
C GLU A 244 -0.09 -15.77 -7.55
N GLN A 245 0.64 -14.73 -7.99
CA GLN A 245 1.91 -14.33 -7.36
C GLN A 245 1.76 -14.00 -5.86
N ILE A 246 0.70 -13.26 -5.50
CA ILE A 246 0.41 -12.94 -4.09
C ILE A 246 0.11 -14.21 -3.29
N THR A 247 -0.73 -15.10 -3.82
CA THR A 247 -1.12 -16.34 -3.13
C THR A 247 0.03 -17.33 -3.03
N ALA A 248 0.91 -17.39 -4.02
CA ALA A 248 2.12 -18.20 -3.98
C ALA A 248 3.05 -17.74 -2.86
N MET A 249 3.31 -16.44 -2.73
CA MET A 249 4.11 -15.90 -1.62
C MET A 249 3.51 -16.25 -0.25
N ILE A 250 2.18 -16.13 -0.09
CA ILE A 250 1.50 -16.53 1.17
C ILE A 250 1.76 -18.00 1.47
N LYS A 251 1.67 -18.87 0.46
CA LYS A 251 1.90 -20.31 0.61
C LYS A 251 3.34 -20.62 0.99
N THR A 252 4.31 -20.02 0.30
CA THR A 252 5.74 -20.19 0.60
C THR A 252 6.05 -19.73 2.03
N THR A 253 5.52 -18.59 2.48
CA THR A 253 5.71 -18.15 3.88
C THR A 253 5.12 -19.14 4.88
N LEU A 254 3.97 -19.76 4.58
CA LEU A 254 3.40 -20.82 5.44
C LEU A 254 4.29 -22.07 5.47
N GLU A 255 4.83 -22.49 4.32
CA GLU A 255 5.72 -23.67 4.20
C GLU A 255 7.03 -23.47 4.97
N GLU A 256 7.53 -22.25 5.07
CA GLU A 256 8.74 -21.88 5.82
C GLU A 256 8.47 -21.56 7.31
N THR A 257 7.21 -21.49 7.73
CA THR A 257 6.85 -21.15 9.11
C THR A 257 7.15 -22.33 10.05
N PRO A 258 7.76 -22.09 11.24
CA PRO A 258 7.99 -23.15 12.23
C PRO A 258 6.70 -23.91 12.57
N PRO A 259 6.74 -25.25 12.73
CA PRO A 259 5.55 -26.07 12.94
C PRO A 259 4.66 -25.61 14.09
N GLU A 260 5.26 -25.15 15.19
CA GLU A 260 4.54 -24.67 16.37
C GLU A 260 3.67 -23.44 16.04
N LEU A 261 4.19 -22.51 15.23
CA LEU A 261 3.47 -21.31 14.81
C LEU A 261 2.51 -21.60 13.65
N ALA A 262 2.84 -22.56 12.78
CA ALA A 262 1.94 -22.99 11.71
C ALA A 262 0.64 -23.57 12.28
N SER A 263 0.72 -24.34 13.37
CA SER A 263 -0.46 -24.83 14.10
C SER A 263 -1.31 -23.69 14.64
N ASP A 264 -0.69 -22.68 15.27
CA ASP A 264 -1.42 -21.50 15.75
C ASP A 264 -2.14 -20.76 14.61
N ILE A 265 -1.48 -20.60 13.46
CA ILE A 265 -2.06 -19.92 12.28
C ILE A 265 -3.20 -20.73 11.69
N TYR A 266 -3.12 -22.07 11.70
CA TYR A 266 -4.23 -22.93 11.26
C TYR A 266 -5.49 -22.69 12.10
N ASP A 267 -5.34 -22.58 13.42
CA ASP A 267 -6.44 -22.38 14.35
C ASP A 267 -6.99 -20.94 14.33
N ILE A 268 -6.11 -19.94 14.29
CA ILE A 268 -6.46 -18.51 14.38
C ILE A 268 -6.90 -17.96 13.02
N GLY A 269 -6.22 -18.39 11.96
CA GLY A 269 -6.41 -17.92 10.59
C GLY A 269 -5.46 -16.80 10.16
N ILE A 270 -5.62 -16.40 8.90
CA ILE A 270 -4.87 -15.32 8.24
C ILE A 270 -5.68 -14.02 8.29
N VAL A 271 -5.02 -12.90 8.63
CA VAL A 271 -5.65 -11.58 8.59
C VAL A 271 -5.14 -10.75 7.41
N LEU A 272 -6.05 -10.33 6.54
CA LEU A 272 -5.77 -9.43 5.42
C LEU A 272 -5.94 -7.97 5.82
N THR A 273 -5.03 -7.14 5.33
CA THR A 273 -5.02 -5.71 5.57
C THR A 273 -4.44 -4.94 4.37
N GLY A 274 -4.42 -3.61 4.46
CA GLY A 274 -4.06 -2.73 3.35
C GLY A 274 -5.23 -2.43 2.42
N GLY A 275 -4.98 -1.55 1.44
CA GLY A 275 -6.02 -1.12 0.50
C GLY A 275 -6.42 -2.23 -0.49
N GLY A 276 -5.48 -3.09 -0.88
CA GLY A 276 -5.74 -4.20 -1.80
C GLY A 276 -6.55 -5.33 -1.18
N ALA A 277 -6.57 -5.45 0.16
CA ALA A 277 -7.44 -6.40 0.86
C ALA A 277 -8.94 -6.14 0.63
N MET A 278 -9.31 -4.94 0.14
CA MET A 278 -10.68 -4.56 -0.19
C MET A 278 -11.19 -5.18 -1.50
N LEU A 279 -10.34 -5.88 -2.27
CA LEU A 279 -10.78 -6.62 -3.44
C LEU A 279 -11.75 -7.73 -3.02
N GLU A 280 -12.91 -7.78 -3.66
CA GLU A 280 -13.98 -8.72 -3.33
C GLU A 280 -13.55 -10.16 -3.64
N GLY A 281 -13.96 -11.13 -2.81
CA GLY A 281 -13.60 -12.55 -3.00
C GLY A 281 -12.15 -12.91 -2.65
N LEU A 282 -11.33 -11.95 -2.20
CA LEU A 282 -9.91 -12.20 -1.92
C LEU A 282 -9.67 -13.06 -0.66
N PRO A 283 -10.35 -12.85 0.48
CA PRO A 283 -10.28 -13.77 1.61
C PRO A 283 -10.65 -15.21 1.23
N GLU A 284 -11.66 -15.39 0.38
CA GLU A 284 -12.17 -16.68 -0.06
C GLU A 284 -11.19 -17.37 -1.02
N LEU A 285 -10.59 -16.62 -1.95
CA LEU A 285 -9.49 -17.09 -2.79
C LEU A 285 -8.35 -17.65 -1.94
N ILE A 286 -7.87 -16.87 -0.98
CA ILE A 286 -6.75 -17.26 -0.12
C ILE A 286 -7.14 -18.46 0.73
N THR A 287 -8.32 -18.45 1.35
CA THR A 287 -8.82 -19.59 2.17
C THR A 287 -8.87 -20.88 1.36
N ARG A 288 -9.34 -20.82 0.11
CA ARG A 288 -9.43 -21.99 -0.75
C ARG A 288 -8.05 -22.52 -1.14
N LEU A 289 -7.08 -21.65 -1.40
CA LEU A 289 -5.75 -22.05 -1.83
C LEU A 289 -4.85 -22.53 -0.68
N THR A 290 -5.01 -21.96 0.52
CA THR A 290 -4.19 -22.32 1.69
C THR A 290 -4.86 -23.37 2.58
N GLY A 291 -6.18 -23.52 2.51
CA GLY A 291 -6.96 -24.30 3.47
C GLY A 291 -7.12 -23.62 4.84
N ILE A 292 -6.62 -22.40 5.01
CA ILE A 292 -6.62 -21.67 6.28
C ILE A 292 -7.64 -20.54 6.22
N ARG A 293 -8.52 -20.46 7.24
CA ARG A 293 -9.51 -19.40 7.35
C ARG A 293 -8.85 -18.03 7.20
N THR A 294 -9.27 -17.27 6.19
CA THR A 294 -8.75 -15.93 5.96
C THR A 294 -9.83 -14.88 6.20
N THR A 295 -9.50 -13.82 6.91
CA THR A 295 -10.44 -12.75 7.27
C THR A 295 -9.89 -11.38 6.91
N ARG A 296 -10.77 -10.41 6.65
CA ARG A 296 -10.39 -9.01 6.38
C ARG A 296 -10.46 -8.21 7.68
N ALA A 297 -9.43 -7.43 7.98
CA ALA A 297 -9.44 -6.51 9.11
C ALA A 297 -10.52 -5.42 8.92
N LYS A 298 -11.26 -5.07 9.99
CA LYS A 298 -12.37 -4.08 9.95
C LYS A 298 -12.00 -2.73 9.32
N ASN A 299 -10.74 -2.29 9.48
CA ASN A 299 -10.21 -1.04 8.92
C ASN A 299 -8.97 -1.29 8.05
N ALA A 300 -9.00 -2.33 7.23
CA ALA A 300 -7.85 -2.82 6.45
C ALA A 300 -7.00 -1.69 5.80
N PRO A 301 -7.56 -0.70 5.07
CA PRO A 301 -6.75 0.36 4.45
C PRO A 301 -5.99 1.26 5.44
N ALA A 302 -6.41 1.30 6.71
CA ALA A 302 -5.87 2.20 7.74
C ALA A 302 -5.03 1.48 8.81
N CYS A 303 -4.96 0.13 8.82
CA CYS A 303 -4.30 -0.63 9.89
C CYS A 303 -2.86 -0.17 10.15
N VAL A 304 -2.00 -0.01 9.13
CA VAL A 304 -0.63 0.48 9.33
C VAL A 304 -0.61 1.80 10.11
N CYS A 305 -1.44 2.77 9.70
CA CYS A 305 -1.49 4.08 10.33
C CYS A 305 -2.09 4.02 11.74
N ARG A 306 -3.05 3.13 11.97
CA ARG A 306 -3.64 2.88 13.29
C ARG A 306 -2.63 2.23 14.25
N GLY A 307 -1.78 1.33 13.76
CA GLY A 307 -0.69 0.77 14.55
C GLY A 307 0.34 1.81 14.94
N ILE A 308 0.73 2.69 14.01
CA ILE A 308 1.60 3.84 14.33
C ILE A 308 0.94 4.73 15.39
N TYR A 309 -0.34 5.04 15.25
CA TYR A 309 -1.07 5.83 16.24
C TYR A 309 -1.07 5.16 17.62
N TRP A 310 -1.27 3.84 17.68
CA TRP A 310 -1.15 3.07 18.91
C TRP A 310 0.26 3.18 19.51
N CYS A 311 1.32 3.12 18.68
CA CYS A 311 2.69 3.27 19.15
C CYS A 311 2.96 4.65 19.78
N LEU A 312 2.37 5.73 19.25
CA LEU A 312 2.54 7.08 19.79
C LEU A 312 1.98 7.25 21.21
N GLY A 313 0.94 6.48 21.55
CA GLY A 313 0.24 6.55 22.84
C GLY A 313 0.66 5.50 23.86
N ASN A 314 1.52 4.53 23.49
CA ASN A 314 1.79 3.37 24.33
C ASN A 314 3.30 3.23 24.67
N PRO A 315 3.69 3.31 25.95
CA PRO A 315 5.09 3.12 26.37
C PRO A 315 5.67 1.76 25.96
N ALA A 316 4.84 0.71 25.89
CA ALA A 316 5.27 -0.61 25.46
C ALA A 316 5.73 -0.65 23.99
N ALA A 317 5.46 0.41 23.21
CA ALA A 317 5.78 0.49 21.80
C ALA A 317 7.27 0.58 21.49
N ALA A 318 8.10 0.97 22.47
CA ALA A 318 9.56 1.04 22.30
C ALA A 318 10.17 -0.27 21.79
N ARG A 319 9.54 -1.42 22.10
CA ARG A 319 9.99 -2.74 21.62
C ARG A 319 9.75 -3.00 20.13
N PHE A 320 8.83 -2.26 19.49
CA PHE A 320 8.41 -2.48 18.10
C PHE A 320 9.01 -1.49 17.13
N VAL A 321 9.71 -0.48 17.64
CA VAL A 321 10.15 0.67 16.86
C VAL A 321 11.65 0.79 17.01
N ARG A 322 12.36 0.78 15.89
CA ARG A 322 13.82 0.87 15.88
C ARG A 322 14.25 2.33 15.73
N TYR A 323 15.21 2.73 16.56
CA TYR A 323 15.91 4.00 16.45
C TYR A 323 17.25 3.79 15.74
N ARG A 324 17.70 4.80 15.00
CA ARG A 324 19.05 4.83 14.45
C ARG A 324 20.03 5.17 15.59
N ALA A 325 20.76 4.17 16.07
CA ALA A 325 21.91 4.39 16.95
C ALA A 325 23.03 5.12 16.21
#